data_AF-A0A9D5HS07-F1
#
_entry.id   AF-A0A9D5HS07-F1
#
_cell.length_a   1.000
_cell.length_b   1.000
_cell.length_c   1.000
_cell.angle_alpha   90.00
_cell.angle_beta   90.00
_cell.angle_gamma   90.00
#
_symmetry.space_group_name_H-M   'P 1'
#
loop_
_entity.id
_entity.type
_entity.pdbx_description
1 polymer ?
#
loop_
_entity_poly.entity_id
_entity_poly.type
_entity_poly.pdbx_seq_one_letter_code
_entity_poly.pdbx_strand_id
1 'polypeptide(L)'
;MCHGRLGRIGINRAATHPNHGIVVELIDKLLEAATLAYVILIYGNAFAKSWRRGSARREHFVSHKSVMIICGGSFRRGKASCGDLDIIITHPDGESHKGVLPKYVQHLKNTNFLREDLVFSTHSTEGTDSGVDTYFGLCTYPGQEQRYRIDLKVYPRSIYAFGLIAWTGNDVLNRRLRLLAESKGYRLDDTGLYLAAQSSGPEIDH
;
A
#
# COMPACT_ATOMS: atom_id res chain seq x y z
N MET A 1 38.55 -37.47 33.40
CA MET A 1 37.92 -36.24 33.91
C MET A 1 37.59 -35.32 32.75
N CYS A 2 36.36 -35.41 32.24
CA CYS A 2 35.71 -34.40 31.39
C CYS A 2 34.22 -34.60 31.65
N HIS A 3 33.51 -33.63 32.21
CA HIS A 3 32.04 -33.45 32.13
C HIS A 3 31.74 -32.06 32.71
N GLY A 4 31.20 -31.15 31.87
CA GLY A 4 30.85 -29.78 32.24
C GLY A 4 29.51 -29.39 31.61
N ARG A 5 28.53 -29.15 32.48
CA ARG A 5 27.08 -29.09 32.26
C ARG A 5 26.63 -27.77 31.61
N LEU A 6 25.65 -27.85 30.69
CA LEU A 6 24.93 -26.70 30.12
C LEU A 6 24.20 -25.90 31.21
N GLY A 7 24.50 -24.60 31.30
CA GLY A 7 23.75 -23.60 32.07
C GLY A 7 22.99 -22.66 31.13
N ARG A 8 21.68 -22.54 31.36
CA ARG A 8 20.76 -21.63 30.64
C ARG A 8 21.17 -20.17 30.87
N ILE A 9 21.48 -19.44 29.80
CA ILE A 9 21.59 -17.98 29.83
C ILE A 9 20.21 -17.40 29.55
N GLY A 10 19.70 -16.64 30.51
CA GLY A 10 18.42 -15.96 30.44
C GLY A 10 18.36 -14.99 29.27
N ILE A 11 17.30 -15.10 28.46
CA ILE A 11 16.97 -14.16 27.41
C ILE A 11 16.50 -12.88 28.11
N ASN A 12 17.37 -11.89 28.22
CA ASN A 12 16.99 -10.56 28.64
C ASN A 12 15.86 -10.07 27.70
N ARG A 13 14.69 -9.79 28.29
CA ARG A 13 13.60 -9.08 27.62
C ARG A 13 14.15 -7.72 27.18
N ALA A 14 14.51 -7.60 25.91
CA ALA A 14 14.67 -6.29 25.29
C ALA A 14 13.34 -5.56 25.43
N ALA A 15 13.36 -4.41 26.09
CA ALA A 15 12.21 -3.54 26.22
C ALA A 15 11.67 -3.22 24.82
N THR A 16 10.47 -3.71 24.52
CA THR A 16 9.74 -3.36 23.31
C THR A 16 9.42 -1.87 23.36
N HIS A 17 10.05 -1.07 22.50
CA HIS A 17 9.68 0.32 22.31
C HIS A 17 8.19 0.44 21.95
N PRO A 18 7.44 1.41 22.52
CA PRO A 18 5.99 1.53 22.36
C PRO A 18 5.50 1.76 20.92
N ASN A 19 6.40 2.11 19.99
CA ASN A 19 6.07 2.39 18.59
C ASN A 19 6.01 1.16 17.68
N HIS A 20 6.41 -0.04 18.14
CA HIS A 20 6.40 -1.25 17.29
C HIS A 20 4.99 -1.84 17.08
N GLY A 21 4.04 -1.61 18.00
CA GLY A 21 2.68 -2.15 17.90
C GLY A 21 1.71 -1.27 17.11
N ILE A 22 1.97 0.03 17.02
CA ILE A 22 0.97 1.02 16.59
C ILE A 22 0.65 0.90 15.10
N VAL A 23 1.65 0.63 14.24
CA VAL A 23 1.40 0.57 12.79
C VAL A 23 0.76 -0.74 12.36
N VAL A 24 1.07 -1.84 13.02
CA VAL A 24 0.37 -3.12 12.81
C VAL A 24 -1.09 -2.98 13.25
N GLU A 25 -1.35 -2.34 14.40
CA GLU A 25 -2.71 -1.99 14.83
C GLU A 25 -3.39 -0.99 13.88
N LEU A 26 -2.64 -0.06 13.28
CA LEU A 26 -3.14 0.90 12.28
C LEU A 26 -3.60 0.15 11.03
N ILE A 27 -2.79 -0.80 10.55
CA ILE A 27 -3.08 -1.63 9.39
C ILE A 27 -4.26 -2.55 9.66
N ASP A 28 -4.30 -3.21 10.81
CA ASP A 28 -5.43 -4.03 11.21
C ASP A 28 -6.71 -3.19 11.29
N LYS A 29 -6.65 -1.96 11.80
CA LYS A 29 -7.80 -1.04 11.81
C LYS A 29 -8.15 -0.44 10.47
N LEU A 30 -7.19 -0.22 9.58
CA LEU A 30 -7.42 0.23 8.21
C LEU A 30 -8.00 -0.89 7.37
N LEU A 31 -7.59 -2.13 7.61
CA LEU A 31 -8.20 -3.31 7.01
C LEU A 31 -9.57 -3.57 7.61
N GLU A 32 -9.76 -3.38 8.92
CA GLU A 32 -11.09 -3.43 9.55
C GLU A 32 -11.97 -2.30 9.02
N ALA A 33 -11.49 -1.06 8.94
CA ALA A 33 -12.22 0.08 8.38
C ALA A 33 -12.43 -0.06 6.87
N ALA A 34 -11.50 -0.66 6.12
CA ALA A 34 -11.67 -0.99 4.71
C ALA A 34 -12.69 -2.09 4.52
N THR A 35 -12.69 -3.11 5.37
CA THR A 35 -13.65 -4.21 5.36
C THR A 35 -15.03 -3.72 5.82
N LEU A 36 -15.10 -2.86 6.84
CA LEU A 36 -16.35 -2.23 7.31
C LEU A 36 -16.88 -1.26 6.25
N ALA A 37 -16.02 -0.40 5.70
CA ALA A 37 -16.37 0.50 4.60
C ALA A 37 -16.85 -0.29 3.38
N TYR A 38 -16.19 -1.39 3.03
CA TYR A 38 -16.59 -2.27 1.93
C TYR A 38 -17.93 -2.98 2.20
N VAL A 39 -18.14 -3.51 3.41
CA VAL A 39 -19.42 -4.12 3.83
C VAL A 39 -20.54 -3.08 3.84
N ILE A 40 -20.25 -1.84 4.28
CA ILE A 40 -21.22 -0.73 4.30
C ILE A 40 -21.50 -0.19 2.88
N LEU A 41 -20.48 -0.06 2.03
CA LEU A 41 -20.56 0.47 0.65
C LEU A 41 -21.26 -0.50 -0.31
N ILE A 42 -21.17 -1.83 -0.08
CA ILE A 42 -21.74 -2.85 -0.97
C ILE A 42 -23.03 -3.46 -0.41
N TYR A 43 -23.13 -3.72 0.91
CA TYR A 43 -24.17 -4.58 1.48
C TYR A 43 -25.07 -3.91 2.54
N GLY A 44 -24.81 -2.65 2.92
CA GLY A 44 -25.56 -1.96 3.97
C GLY A 44 -25.32 -2.51 5.39
N ASN A 45 -25.93 -1.88 6.40
CA ASN A 45 -25.62 -2.04 7.84
C ASN A 45 -25.86 -3.43 8.47
N ALA A 46 -26.31 -4.44 7.73
CA ALA A 46 -26.88 -5.66 8.32
C ALA A 46 -25.87 -6.70 8.82
N PHE A 47 -24.56 -6.57 8.54
CA PHE A 47 -23.60 -7.67 8.77
C PHE A 47 -22.49 -7.41 9.82
N ALA A 48 -22.45 -6.22 10.44
CA ALA A 48 -21.29 -5.73 11.20
C ALA A 48 -21.09 -6.34 12.61
N LYS A 49 -21.85 -7.35 13.06
CA LYS A 49 -21.89 -7.76 14.48
C LYS A 49 -21.04 -8.98 14.90
N SER A 50 -20.25 -9.60 14.02
CA SER A 50 -19.64 -10.91 14.36
C SER A 50 -18.13 -11.06 14.10
N TRP A 51 -17.31 -10.00 14.26
CA TRP A 51 -15.85 -10.16 14.12
C TRP A 51 -15.13 -10.01 15.46
N ARG A 52 -14.32 -11.03 15.82
CA ARG A 52 -13.54 -11.11 17.07
C ARG A 52 -12.04 -11.14 16.75
N ARG A 53 -11.27 -10.37 17.54
CA ARG A 53 -9.80 -10.27 17.54
C ARG A 53 -9.11 -11.63 17.49
N GLY A 54 -8.26 -11.82 16.49
CA GLY A 54 -7.18 -12.78 16.55
C GLY A 54 -6.98 -13.54 15.25
N SER A 55 -6.14 -12.99 14.35
CA SER A 55 -5.17 -13.73 13.51
C SER A 55 -4.68 -12.83 12.36
N ALA A 56 -3.73 -11.94 12.64
CA ALA A 56 -2.96 -11.18 11.65
C ALA A 56 -1.94 -12.09 10.90
N ARG A 57 -2.43 -13.20 10.37
CA ARG A 57 -1.70 -14.12 9.48
C ARG A 57 -2.70 -14.77 8.55
N ARG A 58 -3.15 -13.99 7.57
CA ARG A 58 -3.79 -14.48 6.34
C ARG A 58 -3.88 -13.29 5.40
N GLU A 59 -3.26 -13.40 4.24
CA GLU A 59 -3.56 -12.53 3.11
C GLU A 59 -5.08 -12.61 2.89
N HIS A 60 -5.80 -11.52 3.12
CA HIS A 60 -7.25 -11.52 2.96
C HIS A 60 -7.56 -11.38 1.47
N PHE A 61 -7.70 -12.55 0.83
CA PHE A 61 -8.27 -12.67 -0.50
C PHE A 61 -9.78 -12.42 -0.39
N VAL A 62 -10.21 -11.20 -0.69
CA VAL A 62 -11.64 -10.89 -0.80
C VAL A 62 -12.10 -11.34 -2.19
N SER A 63 -13.25 -12.02 -2.23
CA SER A 63 -14.01 -12.59 -3.36
C SER A 63 -13.72 -12.07 -4.79
N HIS A 64 -13.86 -12.93 -5.80
CA HIS A 64 -13.69 -12.62 -7.24
C HIS A 64 -14.51 -11.42 -7.79
N LYS A 65 -15.45 -10.87 -7.01
CA LYS A 65 -16.27 -9.68 -7.31
C LYS A 65 -15.91 -8.44 -6.47
N SER A 66 -14.76 -8.44 -5.79
CA SER A 66 -14.45 -7.43 -4.78
C SER A 66 -13.21 -6.60 -5.12
N VAL A 67 -13.22 -5.36 -4.63
CA VAL A 67 -12.06 -4.48 -4.63
C VAL A 67 -10.93 -5.15 -3.84
N MET A 68 -9.76 -5.28 -4.45
CA MET A 68 -8.56 -5.78 -3.82
C MET A 68 -7.82 -4.62 -3.17
N ILE A 69 -7.54 -4.74 -1.88
CA ILE A 69 -6.77 -3.76 -1.10
C ILE A 69 -5.54 -4.46 -0.53
N ILE A 70 -4.36 -3.96 -0.86
CA ILE A 70 -3.08 -4.57 -0.53
C ILE A 70 -2.21 -3.54 0.17
N CYS A 71 -1.64 -3.91 1.32
CA CYS A 71 -0.61 -3.09 1.96
C CYS A 71 0.71 -3.24 1.19
N GLY A 72 1.35 -2.12 0.88
CA GLY A 72 2.65 -2.05 0.24
C GLY A 72 3.78 -1.81 1.25
N GLY A 73 4.84 -1.19 0.73
CA GLY A 73 5.88 -0.55 1.50
C GLY A 73 6.67 -1.48 2.40
N SER A 74 7.12 -0.89 3.50
CA SER A 74 7.88 -1.60 4.54
C SER A 74 7.08 -2.71 5.22
N PHE A 75 5.76 -2.56 5.33
CA PHE A 75 4.88 -3.58 5.87
C PHE A 75 4.89 -4.85 5.03
N ARG A 76 4.69 -4.72 3.71
CA ARG A 76 4.69 -5.86 2.79
C ARG A 76 6.03 -6.60 2.76
N ARG A 77 7.13 -5.89 3.02
CA ARG A 77 8.48 -6.47 3.14
C ARG A 77 8.75 -7.10 4.52
N GLY A 78 7.77 -7.12 5.42
CA GLY A 78 7.88 -7.73 6.75
C GLY A 78 8.73 -6.94 7.73
N LYS A 79 8.87 -5.61 7.56
CA LYS A 79 9.58 -4.80 8.55
C LYS A 79 8.80 -4.73 9.87
N ALA A 80 9.53 -4.77 10.97
CA ALA A 80 8.96 -4.71 12.31
C ALA A 80 8.38 -3.32 12.68
N SER A 81 8.83 -2.26 12.00
CA SER A 81 8.25 -0.92 12.07
C SER A 81 8.09 -0.32 10.67
N CYS A 82 7.06 0.51 10.51
CA CYS A 82 6.74 1.20 9.26
C CYS A 82 6.62 2.70 9.54
N GLY A 83 7.11 3.54 8.63
CA GLY A 83 6.99 5.00 8.74
C GLY A 83 5.67 5.52 8.21
N ASP A 84 5.24 4.95 7.09
CA ASP A 84 4.08 5.36 6.32
C ASP A 84 3.17 4.15 6.07
N LEU A 85 1.89 4.41 5.81
CA LEU A 85 0.95 3.41 5.35
C LEU A 85 0.79 3.49 3.83
N ASP A 86 1.41 2.55 3.12
CA ASP A 86 1.24 2.40 1.67
C ASP A 86 0.09 1.42 1.37
N ILE A 87 -0.95 1.86 0.68
CA ILE A 87 -2.10 1.03 0.27
C ILE A 87 -2.28 1.08 -1.24
N ILE A 88 -2.30 -0.09 -1.85
CA ILE A 88 -2.58 -0.28 -3.27
C ILE A 88 -3.97 -0.90 -3.42
N ILE A 89 -4.80 -0.28 -4.26
CA ILE A 89 -6.17 -0.69 -4.53
C ILE A 89 -6.28 -1.05 -6.02
N THR A 90 -6.99 -2.13 -6.33
CA THR A 90 -7.36 -2.49 -7.71
C THR A 90 -8.66 -3.28 -7.70
N HIS A 91 -9.24 -3.55 -8.86
CA HIS A 91 -10.39 -4.42 -8.98
C HIS A 91 -10.16 -5.48 -10.07
N PRO A 92 -10.47 -6.77 -9.84
CA PRO A 92 -10.16 -7.84 -10.77
C PRO A 92 -10.81 -7.72 -12.16
N ASP A 93 -11.95 -7.02 -12.27
CA ASP A 93 -12.63 -6.78 -13.54
C ASP A 93 -11.99 -5.68 -14.43
N GLY A 94 -11.02 -4.94 -13.91
CA GLY A 94 -10.38 -3.83 -14.63
C GLY A 94 -11.21 -2.55 -14.74
N GLU A 95 -12.44 -2.49 -14.24
CA GLU A 95 -13.39 -1.39 -14.44
C GLU A 95 -13.92 -0.83 -13.10
N SER A 96 -14.31 -1.67 -12.15
CA SER A 96 -14.93 -1.24 -10.89
C SER A 96 -13.96 -0.58 -9.89
N HIS A 97 -12.70 -0.39 -10.28
CA HIS A 97 -11.75 0.43 -9.54
C HIS A 97 -12.05 1.93 -9.70
N LYS A 98 -12.75 2.33 -10.78
CA LYS A 98 -13.07 3.72 -11.10
C LYS A 98 -13.96 4.34 -10.02
N GLY A 99 -13.57 5.52 -9.54
CA GLY A 99 -14.32 6.26 -8.51
C GLY A 99 -14.27 5.63 -7.10
N VAL A 100 -13.42 4.62 -6.88
CA VAL A 100 -13.22 4.04 -5.55
C VAL A 100 -12.48 5.03 -4.64
N LEU A 101 -11.42 5.69 -5.14
CA LEU A 101 -10.60 6.56 -4.29
C LEU A 101 -11.41 7.68 -3.62
N PRO A 102 -12.24 8.48 -4.34
CA PRO A 102 -12.95 9.58 -3.71
C PRO A 102 -13.95 9.13 -2.64
N LYS A 103 -14.66 8.03 -2.90
CA LYS A 103 -15.60 7.43 -1.92
C LYS A 103 -14.86 6.96 -0.68
N TYR A 104 -13.71 6.32 -0.87
CA TYR A 104 -12.91 5.79 0.23
C TYR A 104 -12.28 6.89 1.08
N VAL A 105 -11.67 7.91 0.45
CA VAL A 105 -11.13 9.08 1.14
C VAL A 105 -12.23 9.82 1.90
N GLN A 106 -13.41 10.04 1.29
CA GLN A 106 -14.53 10.69 1.97
C GLN A 106 -15.00 9.90 3.20
N HIS A 107 -15.07 8.57 3.10
CA HIS A 107 -15.41 7.72 4.22
C HIS A 107 -14.41 7.87 5.37
N LEU A 108 -13.11 7.79 5.08
CA LEU A 108 -12.07 7.91 6.10
C LEU A 108 -12.01 9.31 6.75
N LYS A 109 -12.39 10.35 6.00
CA LYS A 109 -12.58 11.71 6.57
C LYS A 109 -13.77 11.75 7.52
N ASN A 110 -14.90 11.16 7.13
CA ASN A 110 -16.10 11.11 7.98
C ASN A 110 -15.87 10.36 9.30
N THR A 111 -14.93 9.41 9.33
CA THR A 111 -14.52 8.72 10.56
C THR A 111 -13.45 9.47 11.36
N ASN A 112 -13.08 10.69 10.96
CA ASN A 112 -11.96 11.47 11.52
C ASN A 112 -10.62 10.72 11.51
N PHE A 113 -10.46 9.77 10.57
CA PHE A 113 -9.22 9.02 10.41
C PHE A 113 -8.21 9.81 9.58
N LEU A 114 -8.63 10.30 8.40
CA LEU A 114 -7.84 11.26 7.60
C LEU A 114 -7.99 12.67 8.19
N ARG A 115 -6.87 13.39 8.26
CA ARG A 115 -6.77 14.72 8.89
C ARG A 115 -6.35 15.80 7.91
N GLU A 116 -5.34 15.51 7.09
CA GLU A 116 -4.83 16.45 6.09
C GLU A 116 -4.65 15.78 4.74
N ASP A 117 -5.01 16.50 3.69
CA ASP A 117 -4.73 16.11 2.31
C ASP A 117 -3.43 16.76 1.86
N LEU A 118 -2.52 15.99 1.28
CA LEU A 118 -1.27 16.47 0.70
C LEU A 118 -1.33 16.41 -0.83
N VAL A 119 -1.83 15.30 -1.38
CA VAL A 119 -2.06 15.10 -2.81
C VAL A 119 -3.39 14.38 -2.99
N PHE A 120 -4.17 14.81 -3.96
CA PHE A 120 -5.37 14.09 -4.41
C PHE A 120 -5.50 14.27 -5.91
N SER A 121 -5.31 13.20 -6.67
CA SER A 121 -5.58 13.14 -8.10
C SER A 121 -6.46 11.93 -8.43
N THR A 122 -7.40 12.13 -9.34
CA THR A 122 -8.20 11.06 -9.94
C THR A 122 -7.99 11.06 -11.44
N HIS A 123 -8.01 9.88 -12.03
CA HIS A 123 -7.90 9.72 -13.47
C HIS A 123 -9.14 10.22 -14.22
N SER A 124 -8.95 10.56 -15.49
CA SER A 124 -10.04 10.91 -16.39
C SER A 124 -10.88 9.69 -16.78
N THR A 125 -12.21 9.83 -16.76
CA THR A 125 -13.11 8.81 -17.29
C THR A 125 -13.03 8.65 -18.82
N GLU A 126 -12.40 9.60 -19.51
CA GLU A 126 -12.21 9.60 -20.96
C GLU A 126 -10.98 8.76 -21.39
N GLY A 127 -10.20 8.23 -20.45
CA GLY A 127 -9.06 7.35 -20.74
C GLY A 127 -7.84 8.06 -21.34
N THR A 128 -7.68 9.36 -21.04
CA THR A 128 -6.58 10.20 -21.56
C THR A 128 -5.29 10.09 -20.75
N ASP A 129 -5.29 9.37 -19.64
CA ASP A 129 -4.15 9.16 -18.75
C ASP A 129 -3.94 7.66 -18.43
N SER A 130 -3.08 7.36 -17.46
CA SER A 130 -2.75 5.99 -17.06
C SER A 130 -3.86 5.26 -16.28
N GLY A 131 -4.95 5.93 -15.94
CA GLY A 131 -6.03 5.38 -15.12
C GLY A 131 -5.73 5.28 -13.63
N VAL A 132 -4.66 5.93 -13.16
CA VAL A 132 -4.17 5.80 -11.78
C VAL A 132 -4.67 6.94 -10.89
N ASP A 133 -5.41 6.60 -9.83
CA ASP A 133 -5.75 7.57 -8.79
C ASP A 133 -4.68 7.60 -7.69
N THR A 134 -4.41 8.78 -7.13
CA THR A 134 -3.42 8.97 -6.07
C THR A 134 -3.98 9.84 -4.96
N TYR A 135 -3.83 9.40 -3.72
CA TYR A 135 -4.05 10.22 -2.52
C TYR A 135 -2.87 10.09 -1.59
N PHE A 136 -2.29 11.21 -1.16
CA PHE A 136 -1.33 11.27 -0.06
C PHE A 136 -1.91 12.16 1.02
N GLY A 137 -1.79 11.74 2.27
CA GLY A 137 -2.36 12.47 3.38
C GLY A 137 -1.71 12.15 4.71
N LEU A 138 -2.27 12.75 5.74
CA LEU A 138 -1.97 12.43 7.13
C LEU A 138 -3.21 11.84 7.78
N CYS A 139 -3.00 10.77 8.54
CA CYS A 139 -4.02 10.11 9.33
C CYS A 139 -3.64 10.07 10.80
N THR A 140 -4.64 9.88 11.64
CA THR A 140 -4.45 9.77 13.09
C THR A 140 -5.31 8.64 13.62
N TYR A 141 -4.76 7.90 14.59
CA TYR A 141 -5.54 6.92 15.30
C TYR A 141 -6.61 7.61 16.17
N PRO A 142 -7.87 7.14 16.18
CA PRO A 142 -8.91 7.74 17.02
C PRO A 142 -8.49 7.85 18.49
N GLY A 143 -8.51 9.06 19.04
CA GLY A 143 -8.09 9.34 20.42
C GLY A 143 -6.58 9.51 20.61
N GLN A 144 -5.82 9.72 19.54
CA GLN A 144 -4.41 10.12 19.58
C GLN A 144 -4.24 11.47 18.88
N GLU A 145 -3.13 12.17 19.15
CA GLU A 145 -2.75 13.39 18.43
C GLU A 145 -1.67 13.13 17.36
N GLN A 146 -0.90 12.04 17.51
CA GLN A 146 0.17 11.71 16.59
C GLN A 146 -0.40 11.46 15.18
N ARG A 147 0.25 12.09 14.20
CA ARG A 147 -0.07 11.96 12.78
C ARG A 147 0.89 10.99 12.10
N TYR A 148 0.35 10.22 11.17
CA TYR A 148 1.06 9.23 10.36
C TYR A 148 0.76 9.47 8.89
N ARG A 149 1.74 9.27 8.01
CA ARG A 149 1.51 9.36 6.57
C ARG A 149 0.69 8.19 6.08
N ILE A 150 -0.19 8.46 5.14
CA ILE A 150 -0.98 7.47 4.41
C ILE A 150 -0.96 7.80 2.92
N ASP A 151 -0.54 6.81 2.14
CA ASP A 151 -0.45 6.89 0.69
C ASP A 151 -1.38 5.82 0.09
N LEU A 152 -2.38 6.27 -0.68
CA LEU A 152 -3.34 5.42 -1.37
C LEU A 152 -3.12 5.55 -2.87
N LYS A 153 -3.02 4.41 -3.55
CA LYS A 153 -2.94 4.36 -5.01
C LYS A 153 -3.97 3.39 -5.55
N VAL A 154 -4.74 3.82 -6.54
CA VAL A 154 -5.69 2.95 -7.25
C VAL A 154 -5.17 2.71 -8.65
N TYR A 155 -5.00 1.43 -9.01
CA TYR A 155 -4.53 1.03 -10.33
C TYR A 155 -5.59 0.25 -11.11
N PRO A 156 -5.70 0.48 -12.42
CA PRO A 156 -6.35 -0.45 -13.34
C PRO A 156 -5.69 -1.82 -13.24
N ARG A 157 -6.48 -2.88 -13.43
CA ARG A 157 -6.00 -4.26 -13.26
C ARG A 157 -4.83 -4.59 -14.19
N SER A 158 -4.85 -4.04 -15.40
CA SER A 158 -3.84 -4.27 -16.45
C SER A 158 -2.44 -3.80 -16.07
N ILE A 159 -2.32 -2.74 -15.27
CA ILE A 159 -1.03 -2.15 -14.88
C ILE A 159 -0.70 -2.30 -13.40
N TYR A 160 -1.64 -2.84 -12.60
CA TYR A 160 -1.49 -3.06 -11.16
C TYR A 160 -0.17 -3.72 -10.74
N ALA A 161 0.35 -4.66 -11.54
CA ALA A 161 1.60 -5.35 -11.20
C ALA A 161 2.81 -4.40 -11.11
N PHE A 162 2.89 -3.39 -12.00
CA PHE A 162 3.94 -2.36 -11.95
C PHE A 162 3.80 -1.49 -10.71
N GLY A 163 2.57 -1.07 -10.41
CA GLY A 163 2.24 -0.37 -9.17
C GLY A 163 2.62 -1.17 -7.94
N LEU A 164 2.26 -2.46 -7.88
CA LEU A 164 2.60 -3.33 -6.76
C LEU A 164 4.11 -3.43 -6.55
N ILE A 165 4.92 -3.54 -7.60
CA ILE A 165 6.38 -3.57 -7.50
C ILE A 165 6.89 -2.23 -6.96
N ALA A 166 6.49 -1.12 -7.59
CA ALA A 166 6.94 0.22 -7.22
C ALA A 166 6.61 0.54 -5.76
N TRP A 167 5.38 0.24 -5.32
CA TRP A 167 4.90 0.51 -3.97
C TRP A 167 5.29 -0.57 -2.97
N THR A 168 5.76 -1.75 -3.39
CA THR A 168 6.44 -2.69 -2.48
C THR A 168 7.85 -2.21 -2.17
N GLY A 169 8.55 -1.62 -3.14
CA GLY A 169 9.92 -1.12 -2.98
C GLY A 169 10.93 -2.19 -2.50
N ASN A 170 12.03 -1.82 -1.84
CA ASN A 170 12.41 -0.48 -1.37
C ASN A 170 12.95 0.43 -2.49
N ASP A 171 13.28 1.68 -2.14
CA ASP A 171 13.77 2.69 -3.09
C ASP A 171 15.08 2.29 -3.80
N VAL A 172 15.97 1.59 -3.09
CA VAL A 172 17.22 1.09 -3.68
C VAL A 172 16.91 0.03 -4.74
N LEU A 173 15.98 -0.89 -4.46
CA LEU A 173 15.52 -1.88 -5.43
C LEU A 173 14.84 -1.20 -6.62
N ASN A 174 13.91 -0.29 -6.38
CA ASN A 174 13.22 0.46 -7.43
C ASN A 174 14.19 1.21 -8.34
N ARG A 175 15.18 1.90 -7.76
CA ARG A 175 16.24 2.60 -8.52
C ARG A 175 17.05 1.63 -9.37
N ARG A 176 17.44 0.49 -8.82
CA ARG A 176 18.18 -0.54 -9.58
C ARG A 176 17.36 -1.11 -10.73
N LEU A 177 16.06 -1.34 -10.53
CA LEU A 177 15.17 -1.82 -11.58
C LEU A 177 15.05 -0.81 -12.73
N ARG A 178 14.94 0.49 -12.42
CA ARG A 178 14.92 1.55 -13.43
C ARG A 178 16.23 1.65 -14.21
N LEU A 179 17.38 1.64 -13.52
CA LEU A 179 18.70 1.64 -14.17
C LEU A 179 18.89 0.40 -15.07
N LEU A 180 18.40 -0.76 -14.65
CA LEU A 180 18.44 -1.98 -15.46
C LEU A 180 17.56 -1.84 -16.72
N ALA A 181 16.34 -1.29 -16.58
CA ALA A 181 15.47 -1.01 -17.71
C ALA A 181 16.15 -0.06 -18.71
N GLU A 182 16.74 1.03 -18.22
CA GLU A 182 17.46 2.02 -19.02
C GLU A 182 18.62 1.39 -19.78
N SER A 183 19.43 0.56 -19.11
CA SER A 183 20.55 -0.17 -19.76
C SER A 183 20.11 -1.11 -20.89
N LYS A 184 18.82 -1.46 -20.93
CA LYS A 184 18.21 -2.31 -21.95
C LYS A 184 17.40 -1.53 -22.99
N GLY A 185 17.45 -0.19 -22.95
CA GLY A 185 16.69 0.67 -23.86
C GLY A 185 15.22 0.83 -23.47
N TYR A 186 14.89 0.69 -22.19
CA TYR A 186 13.53 0.85 -21.67
C TYR A 186 13.44 1.92 -20.58
N ARG A 187 12.25 2.48 -20.37
CA ARG A 187 11.88 3.30 -19.23
C ARG A 187 10.87 2.54 -18.37
N LEU A 188 11.14 2.40 -17.08
CA LEU A 188 10.26 1.75 -16.11
C LEU A 188 9.69 2.78 -15.12
N ASP A 189 8.37 2.78 -14.97
CA ASP A 189 7.66 3.51 -13.91
C ASP A 189 6.59 2.63 -13.23
N ASP A 190 5.76 3.22 -12.37
CA ASP A 190 4.70 2.50 -11.66
C ASP A 190 3.49 2.16 -12.54
N THR A 191 3.50 2.56 -13.82
CA THR A 191 2.44 2.32 -14.80
C THR A 191 2.85 1.37 -15.92
N GLY A 192 4.15 1.14 -16.14
CA GLY A 192 4.60 0.18 -17.14
C GLY A 192 6.10 0.19 -17.44
N LEU A 193 6.46 -0.63 -18.43
CA LEU A 193 7.78 -0.67 -19.06
C LEU A 193 7.64 -0.25 -20.52
N TYR A 194 8.33 0.82 -20.90
CA TYR A 194 8.19 1.48 -22.19
C TYR A 194 9.52 1.48 -22.93
N LEU A 195 9.51 1.54 -24.26
CA LEU A 195 10.75 1.81 -25.00
C LEU A 195 11.28 3.20 -24.63
N ALA A 196 12.57 3.30 -24.35
CA ALA A 196 13.22 4.59 -24.17
C ALA A 196 13.26 5.30 -25.52
N ALA A 197 12.88 6.58 -25.56
CA ALA A 197 13.06 7.39 -26.76
C ALA A 197 14.55 7.39 -27.12
N GLN A 198 14.89 7.09 -28.38
CA GLN A 198 16.27 7.24 -28.84
C GLN A 198 16.64 8.72 -28.70
N SER A 199 17.61 9.04 -27.85
CA SER A 199 18.30 10.32 -27.96
C SER A 199 19.00 10.28 -29.32
N SER A 200 18.49 11.03 -30.30
CA SER A 200 19.22 11.39 -31.49
C SER A 200 20.51 12.09 -31.04
N GLY A 201 21.60 11.33 -30.91
CA GLY A 201 22.93 11.92 -30.77
C GLY A 201 23.23 12.74 -32.02
N PRO A 202 24.01 13.83 -31.92
CA PRO A 202 24.38 14.59 -33.10
C PRO A 202 25.15 13.66 -34.05
N GLU A 203 24.68 13.55 -35.30
CA GLU A 203 25.46 12.98 -36.39
C GLU A 203 26.76 13.78 -36.49
N ILE A 204 27.87 13.11 -36.20
CA ILE A 204 29.20 13.64 -36.53
C ILE A 204 29.41 13.28 -38.00
N ASP A 205 29.15 14.25 -38.87
CA ASP A 205 29.46 14.17 -40.29
C ASP A 205 31.01 14.16 -40.44
N HIS A 206 31.52 13.18 -41.16
CA HIS A 206 32.97 12.96 -41.39
C HIS A 206 33.44 13.64 -42.67
#